data_AF-A0A966ALI4-F1
#
_entry.id   AF-A0A966ALI4-F1
#
_cell.length_a   1.000
_cell.length_b   1.000
_cell.length_c   1.000
_cell.angle_alpha   90.00
_cell.angle_beta   90.00
_cell.angle_gamma   90.00
#
_symmetry.space_group_name_H-M   'P 1'
#
loop_
_entity.id
_entity.type
_entity.pdbx_description
1 polymer ?
#
loop_
_entity_poly.entity_id
_entity_poly.type
_entity_poly.pdbx_seq_one_letter_code
_entity_poly.pdbx_strand_id
1 'polypeptide(L)'
;MLVIVLLAYGALFHYLAIGLPGVPYRQDKVQPVAWRQLGEDVAKIASGVEVRTGEKPLVVGMDKYNLASELAFYRRRSSEETDMVVANTASRHLFGGGALMYEIWSTPEEQLGRTLILISFDPRT
;
A
#
# COMPACT_ATOMS: atom_id res chain seq x y z
N MET A 1 -37.12 25.30 -2.80
CA MET A 1 -36.73 23.91 -2.46
C MET A 1 -35.27 23.63 -2.80
N LEU A 2 -34.83 23.81 -4.06
CA LEU A 2 -33.45 23.53 -4.49
C LEU A 2 -32.38 24.34 -3.74
N VAL A 3 -32.60 25.64 -3.52
CA VAL A 3 -31.67 26.50 -2.77
C VAL A 3 -31.47 26.02 -1.32
N ILE A 4 -32.54 25.58 -0.66
CA ILE A 4 -32.49 25.09 0.72
C ILE A 4 -31.69 23.78 0.79
N VAL A 5 -31.92 22.87 -0.16
CA VAL A 5 -31.16 21.62 -0.27
C VAL A 5 -29.68 21.91 -0.50
N LEU A 6 -29.36 22.85 -1.39
CA LEU A 6 -27.98 23.19 -1.74
C LEU A 6 -27.21 23.78 -0.54
N LEU A 7 -27.86 24.67 0.23
CA LEU A 7 -27.28 25.22 1.45
C LEU A 7 -27.12 24.15 2.54
N ALA A 8 -28.08 23.24 2.69
CA ALA A 8 -27.99 22.15 3.65
C ALA A 8 -26.83 21.18 3.33
N TYR A 9 -26.70 20.75 2.08
CA TYR A 9 -25.58 19.90 1.65
C TYR A 9 -24.24 20.64 1.72
N GLY A 10 -24.20 21.91 1.35
CA GLY A 10 -22.98 22.73 1.47
C GLY A 10 -22.51 22.86 2.92
N ALA A 11 -23.42 23.15 3.84
CA ALA A 11 -23.12 23.20 5.27
C ALA A 11 -22.66 21.84 5.81
N LEU A 12 -23.34 20.75 5.43
CA LEU A 12 -22.97 19.39 5.82
C LEU A 12 -21.55 19.02 5.33
N PHE A 13 -21.25 19.25 4.06
CA PHE A 13 -19.92 18.93 3.51
C PHE A 13 -18.83 19.82 4.10
N HIS A 14 -19.11 21.09 4.35
CA HIS A 14 -18.18 21.99 5.03
C HIS A 14 -17.86 21.47 6.45
N TYR A 15 -18.88 21.03 7.18
CA TYR A 15 -18.72 20.47 8.52
C TYR A 15 -17.95 19.14 8.52
N LEU A 16 -18.19 18.28 7.52
CA LEU A 16 -17.44 17.04 7.34
C LEU A 16 -15.97 17.30 6.95
N ALA A 17 -15.69 18.35 6.18
CA ALA A 17 -14.34 18.68 5.72
C ALA A 17 -13.43 19.19 6.84
N ILE A 18 -13.95 20.01 7.75
CA ILE A 18 -13.17 20.55 8.89
C ILE A 18 -13.13 19.53 10.05
N GLY A 19 -14.06 18.57 10.05
CA GLY A 19 -14.26 17.61 11.11
C GLY A 19 -15.24 18.12 12.16
N LEU A 20 -15.86 17.19 12.89
CA LEU A 20 -16.76 17.49 13.99
C LEU A 20 -15.97 18.14 15.14
N PRO A 21 -16.26 19.38 15.54
CA PRO A 21 -15.59 20.01 16.67
C PRO A 21 -15.83 19.16 17.93
N GLY A 22 -14.74 18.85 18.65
CA GLY A 22 -14.76 18.00 19.83
C GLY A 22 -14.66 16.49 19.57
N VAL A 23 -14.69 16.04 18.31
CA VAL A 23 -14.42 14.63 17.96
C VAL A 23 -12.95 14.51 17.55
N PRO A 24 -12.10 13.81 18.33
CA PRO A 24 -10.70 13.64 17.97
C PRO A 24 -10.59 12.82 16.68
N TYR A 25 -9.70 13.25 15.79
CA TYR A 25 -9.33 12.44 14.63
C TYR A 25 -8.73 11.13 15.12
N ARG A 26 -9.20 9.99 14.60
CA ARG A 26 -8.77 8.67 15.07
C ARG A 26 -7.28 8.49 14.75
N GLN A 27 -6.44 8.49 15.79
CA GLN A 27 -4.97 8.39 15.68
C GLN A 27 -4.49 6.92 15.60
N ASP A 28 -5.39 5.94 15.65
CA ASP A 28 -5.05 4.50 15.64
C ASP A 28 -4.55 4.01 14.27
N LYS A 29 -4.72 4.82 13.22
CA LYS A 29 -4.32 4.51 11.84
C LYS A 29 -3.58 5.67 11.17
N VAL A 30 -2.69 6.35 11.90
CA VAL A 30 -1.78 7.31 11.27
C VAL A 30 -0.86 6.52 10.34
N GLN A 31 -1.23 6.46 9.07
CA GLN A 31 -0.40 5.87 8.03
C GLN A 31 0.85 6.71 7.92
N PRO A 32 2.05 6.13 8.04
CA PRO A 32 3.29 6.90 7.98
C PRO A 32 3.40 7.54 6.59
N VAL A 33 3.23 8.86 6.54
CA VAL A 33 3.15 9.67 5.31
C VAL A 33 4.47 9.68 4.51
N ALA A 34 5.55 9.14 5.08
CA ALA A 34 6.88 9.09 4.46
C ALA A 34 7.04 7.95 3.44
N TRP A 35 6.09 7.78 2.52
CA TRP A 35 6.07 6.69 1.54
C TRP A 35 7.32 6.62 0.67
N ARG A 36 7.88 7.78 0.29
CA ARG A 36 9.13 7.85 -0.47
C ARG A 36 10.31 7.26 0.30
N GLN A 37 10.45 7.61 1.59
CA GLN A 37 11.51 7.07 2.44
C GLN A 37 11.34 5.55 2.62
N LEU A 38 10.10 5.10 2.90
CA LEU A 38 9.80 3.68 3.03
C LEU A 38 10.12 2.91 1.73
N GLY A 39 9.72 3.46 0.58
CA GLY A 39 10.03 2.88 -0.73
C GLY A 39 11.53 2.76 -0.99
N GLU A 40 12.31 3.80 -0.66
CA GLU A 40 13.78 3.78 -0.76
C GLU A 40 14.42 2.72 0.15
N ASP A 41 13.95 2.58 1.38
CA ASP A 41 14.51 1.62 2.33
C ASP A 41 14.14 0.17 1.95
N VAL A 42 12.91 -0.07 1.52
CA VAL A 42 12.49 -1.37 0.97
C VAL A 42 13.26 -1.69 -0.32
N ALA A 43 13.54 -0.71 -1.18
CA ALA A 43 14.37 -0.91 -2.38
C ALA A 43 15.78 -1.39 -2.01
N LYS A 44 16.42 -0.76 -1.01
CA LYS A 44 17.75 -1.17 -0.53
C LYS A 44 17.74 -2.60 0.00
N ILE A 45 16.73 -2.97 0.79
CA ILE A 45 16.58 -4.34 1.30
C ILE A 45 16.40 -5.33 0.15
N ALA A 46 15.51 -5.02 -0.81
CA ALA A 46 15.25 -5.86 -1.96
C ALA A 46 16.51 -6.08 -2.81
N SER A 47 17.28 -5.03 -3.10
CA SER A 47 18.57 -5.15 -3.80
C SER A 47 19.58 -5.96 -3.01
N GLY A 48 19.62 -5.80 -1.68
CA GLY A 48 20.49 -6.61 -0.83
C GLY A 48 20.12 -8.09 -0.81
N VAL A 49 18.83 -8.42 -0.90
CA VAL A 49 18.35 -9.81 -1.06
C VAL A 49 18.72 -10.34 -2.44
N GLU A 50 18.45 -9.59 -3.51
CA GLU A 50 18.75 -9.96 -4.90
C GLU A 50 20.24 -10.27 -5.10
N VAL A 51 21.15 -9.46 -4.53
CA VAL A 51 22.59 -9.71 -4.59
C VAL A 51 22.99 -11.03 -3.89
N ARG A 52 22.28 -11.44 -2.84
CA ARG A 52 22.58 -12.67 -2.09
C ARG A 52 21.95 -13.92 -2.70
N THR A 53 20.74 -13.82 -3.24
CA THR A 53 19.99 -14.96 -3.77
C THR A 53 20.18 -15.12 -5.28
N GLY A 54 20.62 -14.08 -5.99
CA GLY A 54 20.65 -14.05 -7.44
C GLY A 54 19.26 -13.86 -8.08
N GLU A 55 18.22 -13.69 -7.27
CA GLU A 55 16.82 -13.62 -7.71
C GLU A 55 16.16 -12.33 -7.24
N LYS A 56 15.35 -11.71 -8.10
CA LYS A 56 14.59 -10.51 -7.75
C LYS A 56 13.44 -10.87 -6.79
N PRO A 57 13.47 -10.38 -5.54
CA PRO A 57 12.47 -10.75 -4.54
C PRO A 57 11.11 -10.12 -4.84
N LEU A 58 10.04 -10.85 -4.49
CA LEU A 58 8.68 -10.33 -4.51
C LEU A 58 8.41 -9.56 -3.21
N VAL A 59 8.08 -8.28 -3.33
CA VAL A 59 7.72 -7.44 -2.18
C VAL A 59 6.22 -7.59 -1.91
N VAL A 60 5.85 -7.94 -0.68
CA VAL A 60 4.45 -8.22 -0.32
C VAL A 60 3.99 -7.26 0.77
N GLY A 61 2.99 -6.44 0.46
CA GLY A 61 2.31 -5.61 1.45
C GLY A 61 1.31 -6.42 2.28
N MET A 62 1.53 -6.51 3.60
CA MET A 62 0.72 -7.34 4.50
C MET A 62 -0.55 -6.65 5.02
N ASP A 63 -0.78 -5.38 4.67
CA ASP A 63 -2.04 -4.70 4.94
C ASP A 63 -3.09 -5.02 3.86
N LYS A 64 -4.34 -4.60 4.10
CA LYS A 64 -5.43 -4.83 3.16
C LYS A 64 -5.48 -3.81 2.01
N TYR A 65 -4.95 -2.61 2.22
CA TYR A 65 -5.31 -1.45 1.40
C TYR A 65 -4.12 -0.85 0.65
N ASN A 66 -3.15 -0.30 1.37
CA ASN A 66 -2.30 0.74 0.80
C ASN A 66 -0.88 0.25 0.52
N LEU A 67 -0.32 -0.61 1.37
CA LEU A 67 1.12 -0.87 1.40
C LEU A 67 1.64 -1.46 0.10
N ALA A 68 0.91 -2.41 -0.50
CA ALA A 68 1.32 -2.99 -1.78
C ALA A 68 1.35 -1.94 -2.91
N SER A 69 0.30 -1.13 -3.03
CA SER A 69 0.22 -0.08 -4.06
C SER A 69 1.26 1.01 -3.86
N GLU A 70 1.44 1.47 -2.63
CA GLU A 70 2.42 2.50 -2.28
C GLU A 70 3.85 1.99 -2.51
N LEU A 71 4.15 0.74 -2.17
CA LEU A 71 5.45 0.13 -2.44
C LEU A 71 5.68 -0.11 -3.93
N ALA A 72 4.66 -0.50 -4.70
CA ALA A 72 4.78 -0.63 -6.15
C ALA A 72 5.14 0.71 -6.82
N PHE A 73 4.62 1.82 -6.28
CA PHE A 73 4.88 3.16 -6.79
C PHE A 73 6.21 3.75 -6.29
N TYR A 74 6.40 3.84 -4.98
CA TYR A 74 7.51 4.58 -4.36
C TYR A 74 8.84 3.82 -4.30
N ARG A 75 8.85 2.49 -4.43
CA ARG A 75 10.09 1.70 -4.50
C ARG A 75 10.79 1.82 -5.86
N ARG A 76 10.05 2.23 -6.89
CA ARG A 76 10.57 2.29 -8.26
C ARG A 76 11.72 3.28 -8.36
N ARG A 77 12.90 2.79 -8.76
CA ARG A 77 14.04 3.66 -9.11
C ARG A 77 13.87 4.21 -10.52
N SER A 78 14.51 5.34 -10.80
CA SER A 78 14.41 6.02 -12.11
C SER A 78 14.86 5.16 -13.30
N SER A 79 15.72 4.17 -13.07
CA SER A 79 16.24 3.25 -14.08
C SER A 79 15.40 1.98 -14.27
N GLU A 80 14.37 1.76 -13.45
CA GLU A 80 13.55 0.54 -13.51
C GLU A 80 12.25 0.79 -14.28
N GLU A 81 11.90 -0.16 -15.15
CA GLU A 81 10.61 -0.19 -15.83
C GLU A 81 9.48 -0.39 -14.82
N THR A 82 8.40 0.39 -14.99
CA THR A 82 7.23 0.36 -14.11
C THR A 82 6.62 -1.04 -14.04
N ASP A 83 6.45 -1.69 -15.20
CA ASP A 83 5.81 -3.01 -15.30
C ASP A 83 6.58 -4.06 -14.50
N MET A 84 7.91 -3.98 -14.50
CA MET A 84 8.76 -4.88 -13.72
C MET A 84 8.56 -4.65 -12.21
N VAL A 85 8.47 -3.41 -11.73
CA VAL A 85 8.29 -3.15 -10.29
C VAL A 85 6.89 -3.60 -9.82
N VAL A 86 5.87 -3.36 -10.64
CA VAL A 86 4.50 -3.81 -10.38
C VAL A 86 4.42 -5.34 -10.35
N ALA A 87 5.00 -6.03 -11.34
CA ALA A 87 5.05 -7.50 -11.38
C ALA A 87 5.86 -8.12 -10.22
N ASN A 88 6.76 -7.35 -9.61
CA ASN A 88 7.52 -7.74 -8.41
C ASN A 88 6.92 -7.19 -7.12
N THR A 89 5.62 -6.89 -7.11
CA THR A 89 4.88 -6.47 -5.93
C THR A 89 3.56 -7.23 -5.82
N ALA A 90 3.27 -7.77 -4.63
CA ALA A 90 2.03 -8.46 -4.32
C ALA A 90 1.51 -8.01 -2.95
N SER A 91 0.47 -8.67 -2.46
CA SER A 91 -0.17 -8.34 -1.19
C SER A 91 -0.55 -9.61 -0.42
N ARG A 92 -1.08 -9.45 0.79
CA ARG A 92 -1.48 -10.52 1.73
C ARG A 92 -2.43 -11.60 1.18
N HIS A 93 -2.97 -11.45 -0.04
CA HIS A 93 -3.80 -12.46 -0.68
C HIS A 93 -3.07 -13.78 -0.94
N LEU A 94 -1.75 -13.73 -1.08
CA LEU A 94 -0.90 -14.93 -1.14
C LEU A 94 -1.05 -15.84 0.09
N PHE A 95 -1.58 -15.31 1.20
CA PHE A 95 -1.78 -16.02 2.47
C PHE A 95 -3.26 -16.09 2.88
N GLY A 96 -4.19 -16.00 1.93
CA GLY A 96 -5.64 -16.10 2.19
C GLY A 96 -6.28 -14.84 2.78
N GLY A 97 -5.55 -13.71 2.80
CA GLY A 97 -6.12 -12.41 3.17
C GLY A 97 -6.79 -11.67 2.01
N GLY A 98 -7.68 -10.73 2.28
CA GLY A 98 -8.20 -9.85 1.23
C GLY A 98 -7.20 -8.76 0.84
N ALA A 99 -7.04 -8.47 -0.45
CA ALA A 99 -6.09 -7.50 -1.01
C ALA A 99 -6.62 -6.71 -2.23
N LEU A 100 -7.95 -6.56 -2.36
CA LEU A 100 -8.57 -5.79 -3.45
C LEU A 100 -8.15 -6.35 -4.82
N MET A 101 -7.68 -5.48 -5.73
CA MET A 101 -7.31 -5.84 -7.09
C MET A 101 -6.09 -6.76 -7.19
N TYR A 102 -5.24 -6.82 -6.16
CA TYR A 102 -4.10 -7.75 -6.17
C TYR A 102 -4.53 -9.21 -6.21
N GLU A 103 -5.74 -9.54 -5.75
CA GLU A 103 -6.33 -10.89 -5.88
C GLU A 103 -6.61 -11.28 -7.34
N ILE A 104 -6.72 -10.28 -8.23
CA ILE A 104 -7.02 -10.45 -9.64
C ILE A 104 -5.75 -10.33 -10.49
N TRP A 105 -4.83 -9.43 -10.12
CA TRP A 105 -3.63 -9.13 -10.90
C TRP A 105 -2.46 -10.08 -10.67
N SER A 106 -2.41 -10.75 -9.52
CA SER A 106 -1.37 -11.71 -9.20
C SER A 106 -1.98 -12.92 -8.51
N THR A 107 -1.72 -14.12 -9.04
CA THR A 107 -2.23 -15.35 -8.42
C THR A 107 -1.17 -15.98 -7.52
N PRO A 108 -1.55 -16.64 -6.41
CA PRO A 108 -0.59 -17.35 -5.55
C PRO A 108 0.26 -18.38 -6.28
N GLU A 109 -0.33 -19.05 -7.28
CA GLU A 109 0.32 -20.09 -8.07
C GLU A 109 1.49 -19.54 -8.89
N GLU A 110 1.39 -18.32 -9.42
CA GLU A 110 2.46 -17.64 -10.15
C GLU A 110 3.65 -17.25 -9.27
N GLN A 111 3.45 -17.18 -7.95
CA GLN A 111 4.47 -16.72 -7.00
C GLN A 111 5.17 -17.87 -6.26
N LEU A 112 4.86 -19.12 -6.60
CA LEU A 112 5.46 -20.30 -5.96
C LEU A 112 6.98 -20.34 -6.16
N GLY A 113 7.70 -20.67 -5.08
CA GLY A 113 9.16 -20.79 -5.08
C GLY A 113 9.92 -19.47 -5.05
N ARG A 114 9.23 -18.32 -5.09
CA ARG A 114 9.88 -17.01 -5.06
C ARG A 114 10.35 -16.61 -3.67
N THR A 115 11.46 -15.90 -3.60
CA THR A 115 11.90 -15.21 -2.38
C THR A 115 10.97 -14.04 -2.07
N LEU A 116 10.36 -14.03 -0.89
CA LEU A 116 9.39 -13.01 -0.46
C LEU A 116 10.00 -12.03 0.56
N ILE A 117 9.64 -10.76 0.45
CA ILE A 117 9.89 -9.74 1.47
C ILE A 117 8.53 -9.23 1.95
N LEU A 118 8.16 -9.61 3.17
CA LEU A 118 6.88 -9.23 3.77
C LEU A 118 7.05 -7.92 4.53
N ILE A 119 6.23 -6.92 4.21
CA ILE A 119 6.23 -5.62 4.90
C ILE A 119 4.91 -5.47 5.64
N SER A 120 4.95 -5.12 6.93
CA SER A 120 3.78 -4.77 7.73
C SER A 120 4.08 -3.60 8.66
N PHE A 121 3.05 -2.83 8.99
CA PHE A 121 3.08 -1.86 10.10
C PHE A 121 2.59 -2.46 11.41
N ASP A 122 1.87 -3.59 11.35
CA ASP A 122 1.47 -4.33 12.54
C ASP A 122 2.52 -5.40 12.82
N PRO A 123 3.23 -5.35 13.97
CA PRO A 123 4.22 -6.35 14.31
C PRO A 123 3.61 -7.74 14.62
N ARG A 124 2.28 -7.87 14.66
CA ARG A 124 1.57 -9.13 14.97
C ARG A 124 1.12 -9.92 13.74
N THR A 125 1.26 -9.34 12.55
CA THR A 125 0.95 -9.96 11.25
C THR A 125 2.23 -10.35 10.53
#